data_AF-A0A537FDN7-F1
#
_entry.id   AF-A0A537FDN7-F1
#
_cell.length_a   1.000
_cell.length_b   1.000
_cell.length_c   1.000
_cell.angle_alpha   90.00
_cell.angle_beta   90.00
_cell.angle_gamma   90.00
#
_symmetry.space_group_name_H-M   'P 1'
#
loop_
_entity.id
_entity.type
_entity.pdbx_description
1 polymer ?
#
loop_
_entity_poly.entity_id
_entity_poly.type
_entity_poly.pdbx_seq_one_letter_code
_entity_poly.pdbx_strand_id
1 'polypeptide(L)' 'MHIVVYSDCGKETEVPFQTTEGRPVYCRDCYQKHRSY' A
#
# COMPACT_ATOMS: atom_id res chain seq x y z
N MET A 1 10.27 11.00 4.13
CA MET A 1 9.55 10.37 3.01
C MET A 1 10.07 8.96 2.89
N HIS A 2 9.21 7.97 3.09
CA HIS A 2 9.54 6.55 2.98
C HIS A 2 8.98 6.02 1.66
N ILE A 3 9.85 5.42 0.85
CA ILE A 3 9.44 4.74 -0.38
C ILE A 3 8.88 3.38 0.03
N VAL A 4 7.64 3.12 -0.37
CA VAL A 4 6.92 1.89 -0.04
C VAL A 4 6.38 1.28 -1.32
N VAL A 5 6.45 -0.05 -1.40
CA VAL A 5 5.95 -0.82 -2.53
C VAL A 5 4.57 -1.34 -2.18
N TYR A 6 3.57 -1.10 -3.04
CA TYR A 6 2.25 -1.68 -2.85
C TYR A 6 2.30 -3.20 -2.94
N SER A 7 1.76 -3.89 -1.93
CA SER A 7 1.85 -5.34 -1.82
C SER A 7 1.14 -6.10 -2.94
N ASP A 8 0.20 -5.44 -3.63
CA ASP A 8 -0.70 -6.08 -4.58
C ASP A 8 -0.35 -5.75 -6.05
N CYS A 9 0.06 -4.52 -6.34
CA CYS A 9 0.44 -4.08 -7.69
C CYS A 9 1.93 -3.78 -7.88
N GLY A 10 2.74 -3.80 -6.82
CA GLY A 10 4.18 -3.58 -6.91
C GLY A 10 4.61 -2.16 -7.26
N LYS A 11 3.72 -1.16 -7.25
CA LYS A 11 4.12 0.24 -7.53
C LYS A 11 4.75 0.88 -6.30
N GLU A 12 5.73 1.71 -6.55
CA GLU A 12 6.42 2.50 -5.53
C GLU A 12 5.65 3.80 -5.27
N THR A 13 5.49 4.16 -4.00
CA THR A 13 4.92 5.45 -3.59
C THR A 13 5.70 6.01 -2.42
N GLU A 14 5.73 7.33 -2.31
CA GLU A 14 6.34 8.01 -1.17
C GLU A 14 5.28 8.35 -0.14
N VAL A 15 5.49 7.93 1.10
CA VAL A 15 4.63 8.25 2.23
C VAL A 15 5.39 9.00 3.31
N PRO A 16 4.77 9.95 4.02
CA PRO A 16 5.44 10.68 5.10
C PRO A 16 5.52 9.88 6.41
N PHE A 17 4.99 8.65 6.46
CA PHE A 17 4.92 7.81 7.65
C PHE A 17 5.65 6.47 7.44
N GLN A 18 6.11 5.86 8.53
CA GLN A 18 6.72 4.52 8.50
C GLN A 18 5.64 3.45 8.34
N THR A 19 5.85 2.48 7.45
CA THR A 19 4.95 1.34 7.28
C THR A 19 4.97 0.46 8.53
N THR A 20 3.80 0.14 9.06
CA THR A 20 3.68 -0.78 10.20
C THR A 20 3.97 -2.20 9.74
N GLU A 21 4.91 -2.88 10.39
CA GLU A 21 5.20 -4.29 10.13
C GLU A 21 3.94 -5.13 10.38
N GLY A 22 3.41 -5.78 9.34
CA GLY A 22 2.18 -6.56 9.39
C GLY A 22 0.96 -5.92 8.71
N ARG A 23 1.03 -4.65 8.26
CA ARG A 23 -0.01 -4.06 7.41
C ARG A 23 0.48 -3.86 5.97
N PRO A 24 -0.09 -4.60 4.99
CA PRO A 24 0.24 -4.39 3.58
C PRO A 24 -0.24 -3.01 3.11
N VAL A 25 0.58 -2.34 2.30
CA VAL A 25 0.24 -1.05 1.73
C VAL A 25 -0.46 -1.29 0.40
N TYR A 26 -1.61 -0.66 0.21
CA TYR A 26 -2.39 -0.79 -1.01
C TYR A 26 -2.62 0.57 -1.64
N CYS A 27 -2.61 0.62 -2.98
CA CYS A 27 -3.13 1.78 -3.69
C CYS A 27 -4.66 1.83 -3.59
N ARG A 28 -5.25 2.96 -4.00
CA ARG A 28 -6.70 3.13 -4.00
C ARG A 28 -7.43 2.02 -4.75
N ASP A 29 -6.91 1.60 -5.90
CA ASP A 29 -7.49 0.53 -6.72
C ASP A 29 -7.40 -0.84 -6.04
N CYS A 30 -6.22 -1.21 -5.53
CA CYS A 30 -6.01 -2.47 -4.82
C CYS A 30 -6.84 -2.53 -3.53
N TYR A 31 -6.92 -1.42 -2.79
CA TYR A 31 -7.76 -1.32 -1.61
C TYR A 31 -9.25 -1.51 -1.93
N GLN A 32 -9.74 -0.92 -3.03
CA GLN A 32 -11.13 -1.10 -3.48
C GLN A 32 -11.43 -2.57 -3.86
N LYS A 33 -10.49 -3.25 -4.54
CA LYS A 33 -10.62 -4.69 -4.85
C LYS A 33 -10.71 -5.56 -3.59
N HIS A 34 -9.86 -5.30 -2.59
CA HIS A 34 -9.89 -6.04 -1.32
C HIS A 34 -11.13 -5.73 -0.47
N ARG A 35 -11.73 -4.53 -0.61
CA ARG A 35 -12.90 -4.11 0.15
C ARG A 35 -14.23 -4.62 -0.42
N SER A 36 -14.28 -5.13 -1.65
CA SER A 36 -15.54 -5.51 -2.33
C SER A 36 -15.90 -7.00 -2.20
N TYR A 37 -15.38 -7.72 -1.21
CA TYR A 37 -15.84 -9.07 -0.88
C TYR A 37 -16.80 -9.06 0.31
#